data_AF-A0A6N8S694-F1
#
_entry.id   AF-A0A6N8S694-F1
#
_cell.length_a   1.000
_cell.length_b   1.000
_cell.length_c   1.000
_cell.angle_alpha   90.00
_cell.angle_beta   90.00
_cell.angle_gamma   90.00
#
_symmetry.space_group_name_H-M   'P 1'
#
loop_
_entity.id
_entity.type
_entity.pdbx_description
1 polymer ?
#
loop_
_entity_poly.entity_id
_entity_poly.type
_entity_poly.pdbx_seq_one_letter_code
_entity_poly.pdbx_strand_id
1 'polypeptide(L)'
;MTRSEQGRHRERHDPHWVEWLTGIVSALLVAGLLGWIGWEAFTREATPPDLTIAVLTTEKTGNGYRVAFDIHNAATTTAASVTVIGRLMDGDRVIEENHIVFDYVAAESKSTGAILFRNEPAGRRVDIRAAGYTDP
;
A
#
# COMPACT_ATOMS: atom_id res chain seq x y z
N MET A 1 60.30 -28.87 -26.18
CA MET A 1 59.23 -29.11 -27.17
C MET A 1 57.95 -29.45 -26.42
N THR A 2 56.93 -28.64 -26.68
CA THR A 2 55.58 -28.67 -26.10
C THR A 2 54.74 -29.82 -26.65
N ARG A 3 53.92 -30.47 -25.81
CA ARG A 3 52.60 -30.93 -26.25
C ARG A 3 51.61 -31.01 -25.09
N SER A 4 50.74 -30.01 -25.06
CA SER A 4 49.50 -29.92 -24.32
C SER A 4 48.41 -30.73 -25.02
N GLU A 5 47.72 -31.63 -24.33
CA GLU A 5 46.35 -32.02 -24.70
C GLU A 5 45.52 -32.20 -23.42
N GLN A 6 44.99 -31.08 -22.91
CA GLN A 6 43.85 -31.09 -22.00
C GLN A 6 42.64 -31.61 -22.78
N GLY A 7 42.27 -32.86 -22.57
CA GLY A 7 40.97 -33.39 -22.97
C GLY A 7 39.87 -32.65 -22.22
N ARG A 8 39.27 -31.63 -22.83
CA ARG A 8 37.98 -31.08 -22.38
C ARG A 8 36.94 -32.17 -22.60
N HIS A 9 36.67 -32.95 -21.57
CA HIS A 9 35.49 -33.80 -21.48
C HIS A 9 34.26 -32.88 -21.46
N ARG A 10 33.78 -32.48 -22.65
CA ARG A 10 32.43 -31.98 -22.81
C ARG A 10 31.55 -33.21 -22.82
N GLU A 11 31.04 -33.58 -21.66
CA GLU A 11 29.91 -34.48 -21.59
C GLU A 11 28.78 -33.84 -22.41
N ARG A 12 28.52 -34.40 -23.60
CA ARG A 12 27.25 -34.21 -24.28
C ARG A 12 26.24 -34.99 -23.46
N HIS A 13 25.70 -34.35 -22.43
CA HIS A 13 24.48 -34.81 -21.80
C HIS A 13 23.38 -34.59 -22.83
N ASP A 14 22.91 -35.66 -23.45
CA ASP A 14 21.68 -35.63 -24.24
C ASP A 14 20.58 -35.25 -23.24
N PRO A 15 19.89 -34.11 -23.42
CA PRO A 15 18.94 -33.64 -22.42
C PRO A 15 17.87 -34.70 -22.19
N HIS A 16 17.77 -35.20 -20.96
CA HIS A 16 16.81 -36.23 -20.60
C HIS A 16 15.40 -35.72 -20.88
N TRP A 17 14.47 -36.58 -21.32
CA TRP A 17 13.08 -36.18 -21.65
C TRP A 17 12.37 -35.42 -20.52
N VAL A 18 12.76 -35.69 -19.27
CA VAL A 18 12.28 -34.98 -18.07
C VAL A 18 12.74 -33.52 -18.07
N GLU A 19 13.94 -33.21 -18.54
CA GLU A 19 14.47 -31.84 -18.65
C GLU A 19 13.68 -31.01 -19.68
N TRP A 20 13.30 -31.62 -20.81
CA TRP A 20 12.42 -30.97 -21.77
C TRP A 20 11.00 -30.79 -21.24
N LEU A 21 10.46 -31.78 -20.54
CA LEU A 21 9.15 -31.69 -19.91
C LEU A 21 9.11 -30.56 -18.87
N THR A 22 10.09 -30.51 -17.97
CA THR A 22 10.18 -29.47 -16.95
C THR A 22 10.42 -28.10 -17.57
N GLY A 23 11.22 -28.01 -18.62
CA GLY A 23 11.41 -26.78 -19.41
C GLY A 23 10.11 -26.27 -20.03
N ILE A 24 9.35 -27.13 -20.71
CA ILE A 24 8.07 -26.75 -21.32
C ILE A 24 7.05 -26.33 -20.26
N VAL A 25 6.92 -27.08 -19.18
CA VAL A 25 6.00 -26.75 -18.09
C VAL A 25 6.37 -25.39 -17.47
N SER A 26 7.66 -25.16 -17.20
CA SER A 26 8.13 -23.89 -16.66
C SER A 26 7.87 -22.73 -17.63
N ALA A 27 8.13 -22.92 -18.93
CA ALA A 27 7.86 -21.93 -19.96
C ALA A 27 6.36 -21.59 -20.05
N LEU A 28 5.48 -22.58 -19.97
CA LEU A 28 4.03 -22.37 -19.96
C LEU A 28 3.56 -21.61 -18.71
N LEU A 29 4.10 -21.92 -17.53
CA LEU A 29 3.77 -21.19 -16.30
C LEU A 29 4.20 -19.71 -16.38
N VAL A 30 5.41 -19.45 -16.89
CA VAL A 30 5.90 -18.09 -17.10
C VAL A 30 5.05 -17.35 -18.14
N ALA A 31 4.74 -18.00 -19.27
CA ALA A 31 3.88 -17.42 -20.30
C ALA A 31 2.47 -17.13 -19.78
N GLY A 32 1.91 -18.02 -18.95
CA GLY A 32 0.62 -17.83 -18.30
C GLY A 32 0.64 -16.64 -17.33
N LEU A 33 1.67 -16.52 -16.50
CA LEU A 33 1.85 -15.38 -15.60
C LEU A 33 1.99 -14.06 -16.36
N LEU A 34 2.81 -14.03 -17.43
CA LEU A 34 2.97 -12.85 -18.28
C LEU A 34 1.66 -12.47 -18.99
N GLY A 35 0.92 -13.46 -19.49
CA GLY A 35 -0.39 -13.25 -20.10
C GLY A 35 -1.40 -12.67 -19.11
N TRP A 36 -1.40 -13.18 -17.88
CA TRP A 36 -2.25 -12.65 -16.80
C TRP A 36 -1.90 -11.20 -16.43
N ILE A 37 -0.62 -10.90 -16.20
CA ILE A 37 -0.15 -9.54 -15.88
C ILE A 37 -0.47 -8.59 -17.05
N GLY A 38 -0.27 -9.03 -18.28
CA GLY A 38 -0.61 -8.25 -19.48
C GLY A 38 -2.10 -7.95 -19.56
N TRP A 39 -2.95 -8.96 -19.34
CA TRP A 39 -4.40 -8.77 -19.29
C TRP A 39 -4.80 -7.72 -18.25
N GLU A 40 -4.35 -7.90 -17.01
CA GLU A 40 -4.63 -6.97 -15.91
C GLU A 40 -4.18 -5.53 -16.24
N ALA A 41 -2.99 -5.38 -16.81
CA ALA A 41 -2.45 -4.06 -17.17
C ALA A 41 -3.29 -3.34 -18.24
N PHE A 42 -4.00 -4.06 -19.11
CA PHE A 42 -4.85 -3.46 -20.14
C PHE A 42 -6.31 -3.28 -19.70
N THR A 43 -6.82 -4.12 -18.80
CA THR A 43 -8.24 -4.09 -18.41
C THR A 43 -8.52 -3.27 -17.16
N ARG A 44 -7.49 -2.97 -16.35
CA ARG A 44 -7.68 -2.27 -15.09
C ARG A 44 -8.00 -0.79 -15.31
N GLU A 45 -9.18 -0.39 -14.84
CA GLU A 45 -9.61 1.01 -14.91
C GLU A 45 -9.02 1.85 -13.76
N ALA A 46 -8.63 3.09 -14.08
CA ALA A 46 -8.21 4.06 -13.08
C ALA A 46 -9.44 4.67 -12.42
N THR A 47 -9.61 4.42 -11.12
CA THR A 47 -10.67 5.02 -10.31
C THR A 47 -10.09 6.15 -9.45
N PRO A 48 -10.82 7.25 -9.25
CA PRO A 48 -10.36 8.35 -8.42
C PRO A 48 -10.25 7.90 -6.95
N PRO A 49 -9.36 8.50 -6.14
CA PRO A 49 -9.18 8.10 -4.75
C PRO A 49 -10.47 8.06 -3.92
N ASP A 50 -10.67 6.94 -3.22
CA ASP A 50 -11.80 6.69 -2.33
C ASP A 50 -11.29 6.46 -0.91
N LEU A 51 -11.31 7.52 -0.10
CA LEU A 51 -10.63 7.60 1.20
C LEU A 51 -11.62 7.43 2.35
N THR A 52 -11.42 6.37 3.13
CA THR A 52 -12.20 6.09 4.36
C THR A 52 -11.30 6.10 5.59
N ILE A 53 -11.83 6.56 6.73
CA ILE A 53 -11.08 6.69 7.98
C ILE A 53 -11.69 5.80 9.06
N ALA A 54 -10.84 5.09 9.78
CA ALA A 54 -11.21 4.28 10.94
C ALA A 54 -10.36 4.66 12.15
N VAL A 55 -10.99 5.10 13.23
CA VAL A 55 -10.30 5.38 14.50
C VAL A 55 -9.89 4.06 15.16
N LEU A 56 -8.63 3.96 15.57
CA LEU A 56 -8.03 2.75 16.16
C LEU A 56 -7.98 2.83 17.69
N THR A 57 -7.24 3.81 18.22
CA THR A 57 -6.99 3.95 19.65
C THR A 57 -6.94 5.42 20.04
N THR A 58 -7.31 5.69 21.30
CA THR A 58 -7.17 7.00 21.93
C THR A 58 -6.35 6.84 23.20
N GLU A 59 -5.21 7.51 23.26
CA GLU A 59 -4.25 7.37 24.35
C GLU A 59 -3.88 8.73 24.93
N LYS A 60 -3.71 8.79 26.25
CA LYS A 60 -3.13 9.97 26.89
C LYS A 60 -1.61 9.98 26.66
N THR A 61 -1.08 11.12 26.28
CA THR A 61 0.35 11.38 26.07
C THR A 61 0.83 12.43 27.07
N GLY A 62 2.15 12.68 27.12
CA GLY A 62 2.71 13.68 28.03
C GLY A 62 2.14 15.10 27.85
N ASN A 63 1.72 15.45 26.63
CA ASN A 63 1.27 16.80 26.26
C ASN A 63 -0.17 16.84 25.71
N GLY A 64 -1.02 15.88 26.08
CA GLY A 64 -2.41 15.81 25.63
C GLY A 64 -2.84 14.40 25.30
N TYR A 65 -3.52 14.21 24.17
CA TYR A 65 -4.14 12.97 23.75
C TYR A 65 -3.82 12.67 22.30
N ARG A 66 -3.60 11.40 21.98
CA ARG A 66 -3.33 10.91 20.63
C ARG A 66 -4.49 10.03 20.20
N VAL A 67 -5.12 10.41 19.10
CA VAL A 67 -6.16 9.60 18.45
C VAL A 67 -5.54 9.04 17.17
N ALA A 68 -5.16 7.77 17.22
CA ALA A 68 -4.62 7.07 16.06
C ALA A 68 -5.76 6.56 15.18
N PHE A 69 -5.55 6.61 13.87
CA PHE A 69 -6.53 6.18 12.88
C PHE A 69 -5.83 5.60 11.65
N ASP A 70 -6.53 4.71 10.96
CA ASP A 70 -6.17 4.30 9.61
C ASP A 70 -6.95 5.12 8.59
N ILE A 71 -6.27 5.48 7.50
CA ILE A 71 -6.86 5.94 6.26
C ILE A 71 -6.70 4.83 5.21
N HIS A 72 -7.79 4.43 4.57
CA HIS A 72 -7.82 3.42 3.53
C HIS A 72 -8.22 4.06 2.21
N ASN A 73 -7.43 3.81 1.16
CA ASN A 73 -7.79 4.14 -0.21
C ASN A 73 -8.27 2.86 -0.91
N ALA A 74 -9.56 2.78 -1.22
CA ALA A 74 -10.15 1.63 -1.91
C ALA A 74 -10.02 1.71 -3.44
N ALA A 75 -9.52 2.83 -3.96
CA ALA A 75 -9.40 3.08 -5.39
C ALA A 75 -8.09 2.53 -5.98
N THR A 76 -8.04 2.46 -7.31
CA THR A 76 -6.87 1.99 -8.08
C THR A 76 -5.83 3.10 -8.34
N THR A 77 -6.12 4.34 -7.93
CA THR A 77 -5.21 5.50 -8.05
C THR A 77 -4.74 5.97 -6.67
N THR A 78 -3.46 6.30 -6.56
CA THR A 78 -2.86 6.88 -5.35
C THR A 78 -3.37 8.31 -5.11
N ALA A 79 -3.67 8.66 -3.87
CA ALA A 79 -3.91 10.06 -3.47
C ALA A 79 -2.62 10.68 -2.94
N ALA A 80 -2.29 11.89 -3.35
CA ALA A 80 -1.15 12.65 -2.84
C ALA A 80 -1.60 13.82 -1.94
N SER A 81 -0.71 14.28 -1.06
CA SER A 81 -0.92 15.44 -0.19
C SER A 81 -2.27 15.42 0.55
N VAL A 82 -2.64 14.25 1.08
CA VAL A 82 -3.96 14.03 1.67
C VAL A 82 -4.04 14.76 3.01
N THR A 83 -4.86 15.82 3.07
CA THR A 83 -5.11 16.54 4.31
C THR A 83 -6.23 15.86 5.08
N VAL A 84 -5.95 15.45 6.31
CA VAL A 84 -6.94 14.89 7.24
C VAL A 84 -7.17 15.87 8.36
N ILE A 85 -8.44 16.20 8.60
CA ILE A 85 -8.86 17.10 9.69
C ILE A 85 -9.51 16.26 10.78
N GLY A 86 -9.03 16.43 12.01
CA GLY A 86 -9.66 15.90 13.22
C GLY A 86 -10.26 17.02 14.05
N ARG A 87 -11.56 16.91 14.34
CA ARG A 87 -12.32 17.82 15.19
C ARG A 87 -12.73 17.11 16.47
N LEU A 88 -12.51 17.78 17.60
CA LEU A 88 -13.08 17.40 18.87
C LEU A 88 -14.31 18.27 19.14
N MET A 89 -15.44 17.61 19.37
CA MET A 89 -16.74 18.23 19.52
C MET A 89 -17.26 18.09 20.95
N ASP A 90 -17.80 19.17 21.50
CA ASP A 90 -18.59 19.19 22.72
C ASP A 90 -20.03 19.57 22.37
N GLY A 91 -20.91 18.57 22.28
CA GLY A 91 -22.18 18.70 21.58
C GLY A 91 -21.97 19.07 20.11
N ASP A 92 -22.56 20.18 19.67
CA ASP A 92 -22.43 20.71 18.31
C ASP A 92 -21.26 21.70 18.13
N ARG A 93 -20.53 22.01 19.21
CA ARG A 93 -19.43 22.98 19.17
C ARG A 93 -18.10 22.27 18.95
N VAL A 94 -17.36 22.69 17.93
CA VAL A 94 -15.95 22.35 17.76
C VAL A 94 -15.16 23.06 18.88
N ILE A 95 -14.54 22.28 19.77
CA ILE A 95 -13.70 22.81 20.86
C ILE A 95 -12.21 22.74 20.53
N GLU A 96 -11.82 21.86 19.60
CA GLU A 96 -10.45 21.76 19.09
C GLU A 96 -10.48 21.19 17.67
N GLU A 97 -9.61 21.72 16.81
CA GLU A 97 -9.40 21.23 15.45
C GLU A 97 -7.90 21.17 15.18
N ASN A 98 -7.41 20.04 14.70
CA ASN A 98 -6.03 19.86 14.25
C ASN A 98 -6.05 19.07 12.93
N HIS A 99 -4.96 19.15 12.17
CA HIS A 99 -4.83 18.42 10.92
C HIS A 99 -3.46 17.78 10.78
N ILE A 100 -3.40 16.76 9.92
CA ILE A 100 -2.16 16.17 9.43
C ILE A 100 -2.24 16.03 7.91
N VAL A 101 -1.08 15.92 7.27
CA VAL A 101 -0.97 15.65 5.84
C VAL A 101 -0.23 14.34 5.65
N PHE A 102 -0.80 13.44 4.86
CA PHE A 102 -0.09 12.28 4.34
C PHE A 102 0.48 12.63 2.97
N ASP A 103 1.77 12.40 2.77
CA ASP A 103 2.41 12.62 1.46
C ASP A 103 1.71 11.80 0.38
N TYR A 104 1.35 10.56 0.71
CA TYR A 104 0.60 9.67 -0.15
C TYR A 104 -0.26 8.67 0.64
N VAL A 105 -1.38 8.28 0.04
CA VAL A 105 -2.16 7.10 0.41
C VAL A 105 -2.30 6.25 -0.85
N ALA A 106 -1.49 5.19 -0.93
CA ALA A 106 -1.39 4.34 -2.12
C ALA A 106 -2.72 3.67 -2.47
N ALA A 107 -2.92 3.41 -3.76
CA ALA A 107 -4.04 2.63 -4.27
C ALA A 107 -4.22 1.31 -3.51
N GLU A 108 -5.48 0.96 -3.21
CA GLU A 108 -5.89 -0.28 -2.53
C GLU A 108 -5.14 -0.58 -1.22
N SER A 109 -4.67 0.47 -0.54
CA SER A 109 -3.79 0.35 0.62
C SER A 109 -4.31 1.10 1.83
N LYS A 110 -3.65 0.88 2.96
CA LYS A 110 -3.90 1.56 4.22
C LYS A 110 -2.65 2.32 4.67
N SER A 111 -2.87 3.45 5.32
CA SER A 111 -1.82 4.21 5.98
C SER A 111 -2.32 4.64 7.36
N THR A 112 -1.43 4.66 8.34
CA THR A 112 -1.79 4.98 9.72
C THR A 112 -1.27 6.36 10.07
N GLY A 113 -2.10 7.15 10.74
CA GLY A 113 -1.71 8.46 11.28
C GLY A 113 -2.34 8.69 12.65
N ALA A 114 -2.10 9.88 13.19
CA ALA A 114 -2.73 10.28 14.44
C ALA A 114 -2.98 11.79 14.47
N ILE A 115 -4.13 12.18 15.01
CA ILE A 115 -4.39 13.57 15.41
C ILE A 115 -4.03 13.69 16.89
N LEU A 116 -3.28 14.73 17.22
CA LEU A 116 -2.99 15.09 18.61
C LEU A 116 -3.99 16.15 19.06
N PHE A 117 -4.60 15.97 20.22
CA PHE A 117 -5.49 16.93 20.86
C PHE A 117 -4.92 17.34 22.20
N ARG A 118 -5.09 18.60 22.59
CA ARG A 118 -4.78 19.07 23.94
C ARG A 118 -5.90 18.71 24.92
N ASN A 119 -7.14 18.75 24.46
CA ASN A 119 -8.31 18.42 25.25
C ASN A 119 -8.60 16.92 25.24
N GLU A 120 -9.20 16.42 26.33
CA GLU A 120 -9.55 15.02 26.50
C GLU A 120 -10.63 14.57 25.51
N PRO A 121 -10.39 13.55 24.67
CA PRO A 121 -11.41 13.05 23.75
C PRO A 121 -12.45 12.15 24.42
N ALA A 122 -12.14 11.57 25.58
CA ALA A 122 -13.03 10.65 26.27
C ALA A 122 -14.37 11.32 26.62
N GLY A 123 -15.48 10.66 26.26
CA GLY A 123 -16.83 11.18 26.47
C GLY A 123 -17.25 12.30 25.51
N ARG A 124 -16.40 12.66 24.53
CA ARG A 124 -16.69 13.66 23.50
C ARG A 124 -16.72 13.00 22.12
N ARG A 125 -17.35 13.67 21.15
CA ARG A 125 -17.36 13.19 19.76
C ARG A 125 -16.06 13.62 19.08
N VAL A 126 -15.33 12.66 18.54
CA VAL A 126 -14.18 12.90 17.66
C VAL A 126 -14.62 12.64 16.22
N ASP A 127 -14.46 13.65 15.37
CA ASP A 127 -14.81 13.60 13.96
C ASP A 127 -13.54 13.75 13.12
N ILE A 128 -13.11 12.66 12.47
CA ILE A 128 -11.92 12.64 11.63
C ILE A 128 -12.34 12.34 10.20
N ARG A 129 -11.96 13.21 9.27
CA ARG A 129 -12.28 13.08 7.85
C ARG A 129 -11.14 13.54 6.95
N ALA A 130 -11.00 12.92 5.79
CA ALA A 130 -10.21 13.48 4.71
C ALA A 130 -10.88 14.78 4.25
N ALA A 131 -10.09 15.85 4.13
CA ALA A 131 -10.56 17.17 3.71
C ALA A 131 -10.26 17.45 2.24
N GLY A 132 -9.18 16.88 1.70
CA GLY A 132 -8.79 17.02 0.31
C GLY A 132 -7.54 16.20 0.00
N TYR A 133 -7.28 16.03 -1.29
CA TYR A 133 -6.10 15.38 -1.86
C TYR A 133 -5.76 16.03 -3.20
N THR A 134 -4.58 15.74 -3.73
CA THR A 134 -4.21 16.03 -5.12
C THR A 134 -3.98 14.73 -5.87
N ASP A 135 -4.12 14.78 -7.20
CA ASP A 135 -3.63 13.70 -8.05
C ASP A 135 -2.09 13.60 -7.93
N PRO A 136 -1.52 12.39 -8.01
CA PRO A 136 -0.10 12.13 -7.80
C PRO A 136 0.79 12.56 -8.98
#